data_AF-A0A0A0HGA4-F1
#
_entry.id   AF-A0A0A0HGA4-F1
#
_cell.length_a   1.000
_cell.length_b   1.000
_cell.length_c   1.000
_cell.angle_alpha   90.00
_cell.angle_beta   90.00
_cell.angle_gamma   90.00
#
_symmetry.space_group_name_H-M   'P 1'
#
loop_
_entity.id
_entity.type
_entity.pdbx_description
1 polymer ?
#
loop_
_entity_poly.entity_id
_entity_poly.type
_entity_poly.pdbx_seq_one_letter_code
_entity_poly.pdbx_strand_id
1 'polypeptide(L)'
;MTQIIAVAGLLLIFGTTAGVAERNLIPTLDNHPNVCPDQPPEPEWMQNINVRESYKRLLIQQIYRAQSMERVVDSQNCNCPTRYPTWENAVRFYTERYASSEYWDVVEATSEYRRQANELRRAAMPICEAAGNW
;
A
#
# COMPACT_ATOMS: atom_id res chain seq x y z
N MET A 1 86.22 13.20 24.06
CA MET A 1 85.90 14.61 24.36
C MET A 1 84.48 14.86 23.89
N THR A 2 83.63 15.20 24.85
CA THR A 2 82.20 15.52 24.77
C THR A 2 81.88 16.61 23.76
N GLN A 3 80.72 16.52 23.09
CA GLN A 3 79.73 17.61 23.06
C GLN A 3 78.29 17.06 22.99
N ILE A 4 77.47 17.58 23.90
CA ILE A 4 76.03 17.40 24.07
C ILE A 4 75.36 18.51 23.24
N ILE A 5 74.35 18.18 22.44
CA ILE A 5 73.38 19.18 21.96
C ILE A 5 71.97 18.62 22.18
N ALA A 6 71.26 19.28 23.09
CA ALA A 6 69.83 19.10 23.33
C ALA A 6 69.03 19.82 22.24
N VAL A 7 67.96 19.21 21.72
CA VAL A 7 66.93 19.94 20.97
C VAL A 7 65.54 19.46 21.40
N ALA A 8 64.72 20.45 21.74
CA ALA A 8 63.39 20.39 22.29
C ALA A 8 62.31 19.91 21.30
N GLY A 9 61.35 19.17 21.84
CA GLY A 9 59.90 19.47 21.77
C GLY A 9 59.23 19.64 20.41
N LEU A 10 58.35 18.70 20.06
CA LEU A 10 57.22 18.95 19.17
C LEU A 10 55.96 18.24 19.73
N LEU A 11 55.07 19.04 20.34
CA LEU A 11 53.72 18.63 20.76
C LEU A 11 52.84 18.57 19.50
N LEU A 12 52.47 17.36 19.07
CA LEU A 12 51.46 17.16 18.04
C LEU A 12 50.07 17.17 18.69
N ILE A 13 49.38 18.30 18.57
CA ILE A 13 47.98 18.46 18.96
C ILE A 13 47.12 17.81 17.86
N PHE A 14 46.61 16.59 18.13
CA PHE A 14 45.58 15.99 17.28
C PHE A 14 44.25 16.70 17.56
N GLY A 15 43.86 17.62 16.68
CA GLY A 15 42.50 18.16 16.66
C GLY A 15 41.52 17.09 16.20
N THR A 16 40.75 16.52 17.13
CA THR A 16 39.60 15.67 16.80
C THR A 16 38.48 16.57 16.26
N THR A 17 38.27 16.57 14.95
CA THR A 17 37.05 17.14 14.38
C THR A 17 35.91 16.17 14.66
N ALA A 18 35.00 16.55 15.57
CA ALA A 18 33.75 15.84 15.74
C ALA A 18 32.93 16.03 14.45
N GLY A 19 32.95 15.03 13.57
CA GLY A 19 32.05 14.99 12.42
C GLY A 19 30.62 14.92 12.92
N VAL A 20 29.87 16.00 12.77
CA VAL A 20 28.42 16.00 13.00
C VAL A 20 27.81 15.19 11.86
N ALA A 21 27.51 13.92 12.13
CA ALA A 21 26.71 13.11 11.21
C ALA A 21 25.27 13.62 11.27
N GLU A 22 24.85 14.32 10.22
CA GLU A 22 23.50 14.83 10.06
C GLU A 22 22.53 13.66 9.88
N ARG A 23 21.80 13.28 10.94
CA ARG A 23 20.78 12.21 10.90
C ARG A 23 19.44 12.74 10.40
N ASN A 24 19.41 13.29 9.19
CA ASN A 24 18.15 13.63 8.51
C ASN A 24 17.73 12.50 7.56
N LEU A 25 17.51 11.30 8.11
CA LEU A 25 16.92 10.17 7.41
C LEU A 25 15.43 10.07 7.78
N ILE A 26 14.65 11.11 7.50
CA ILE A 26 13.19 10.94 7.40
C ILE A 26 12.99 10.38 5.99
N PRO A 27 12.65 9.09 5.81
CA PRO A 27 12.35 8.60 4.48
C PRO A 27 11.16 9.40 3.96
N THR A 28 11.33 10.10 2.86
CA THR A 28 10.19 10.54 2.05
C THR A 28 9.56 9.25 1.53
N LEU A 29 8.50 8.79 2.22
CA LEU A 29 7.76 7.63 1.77
C LEU A 29 6.96 8.07 0.55
N ASP A 30 7.53 7.86 -0.63
CA ASP A 30 6.78 7.95 -1.87
C ASP A 30 5.63 6.94 -1.76
N ASN A 31 4.40 7.45 -1.62
CA ASN A 31 3.19 6.65 -1.36
C ASN A 31 2.70 5.96 -2.64
N HIS A 32 3.62 5.28 -3.33
CA HIS A 32 3.33 4.46 -4.49
C HIS A 32 3.36 2.98 -4.07
N PRO A 33 2.40 2.18 -4.54
CA PRO A 33 2.42 0.75 -4.29
C PRO A 33 3.65 0.10 -4.92
N ASN A 34 4.32 -0.76 -4.15
CA ASN A 34 5.44 -1.56 -4.67
C ASN A 34 4.98 -2.60 -5.72
N VAL A 35 3.70 -2.98 -5.67
CA VAL A 35 3.06 -3.93 -6.58
C VAL A 35 2.03 -3.18 -7.39
N CYS A 36 2.16 -3.23 -8.72
CA CYS A 36 1.32 -2.48 -9.65
C CYS A 36 1.25 -0.98 -9.31
N PRO A 37 2.34 -0.21 -9.54
CA PRO A 37 2.39 1.23 -9.27
C PRO A 37 1.27 2.02 -9.97
N ASP A 38 0.85 1.56 -11.14
CA ASP A 38 -0.22 2.15 -11.95
C ASP A 38 -1.64 1.70 -11.53
N GLN A 39 -1.81 1.14 -10.33
CA GLN A 39 -3.14 0.76 -9.87
C GLN A 39 -4.08 1.98 -9.87
N PRO A 40 -5.32 1.85 -10.35
CA PRO A 40 -6.26 2.96 -10.37
C PRO A 40 -6.53 3.48 -8.95
N PRO A 41 -6.34 4.79 -8.68
CA PRO A 41 -6.66 5.35 -7.37
C PRO A 41 -8.15 5.19 -7.09
N GLU A 42 -8.50 5.10 -5.81
CA GLU A 42 -9.90 5.14 -5.41
C GLU A 42 -10.56 6.44 -5.90
N PRO A 43 -11.80 6.42 -6.41
CA PRO A 43 -12.48 7.63 -6.87
C PRO A 43 -12.51 8.72 -5.79
N GLU A 44 -12.20 9.96 -6.17
CA GLU A 44 -12.06 11.09 -5.24
C GLU A 44 -13.29 11.29 -4.35
N TRP A 45 -14.50 11.15 -4.91
CA TRP A 45 -15.75 11.28 -4.16
C TRP A 45 -15.88 10.23 -3.04
N MET A 46 -15.31 9.03 -3.21
CA MET A 46 -15.27 8.00 -2.16
C MET A 46 -14.28 8.39 -1.08
N GLN A 47 -13.13 8.94 -1.46
CA GLN A 47 -12.14 9.42 -0.50
C GLN A 47 -12.71 10.55 0.39
N ASN A 48 -13.56 11.39 -0.21
CA ASN A 48 -14.18 12.56 0.42
C ASN A 48 -15.60 12.31 0.94
N ILE A 49 -16.03 11.05 1.06
CA ILE A 49 -17.36 10.72 1.57
C ILE A 49 -17.55 11.22 3.01
N ASN A 50 -18.76 11.63 3.38
CA ASN A 50 -19.06 12.01 4.76
C ASN A 50 -18.75 10.83 5.70
N VAL A 51 -18.14 11.12 6.86
CA VAL A 51 -17.76 10.09 7.84
C VAL A 51 -18.95 9.21 8.25
N ARG A 52 -20.15 9.78 8.35
CA ARG A 52 -21.39 9.05 8.67
C ARG A 52 -21.79 8.05 7.58
N GLU A 53 -21.33 8.25 6.35
CA GLU A 53 -21.58 7.40 5.18
C GLU A 53 -20.39 6.51 4.81
N SER A 54 -19.33 6.49 5.63
CA SER A 54 -18.13 5.67 5.40
C SER A 54 -18.41 4.18 5.22
N TYR A 55 -19.51 3.68 5.79
CA TYR A 55 -19.97 2.30 5.61
C TYR A 55 -20.29 1.97 4.14
N LYS A 56 -20.75 2.95 3.35
CA LYS A 56 -21.00 2.81 1.90
C LYS A 56 -19.68 2.61 1.14
N ARG A 57 -18.68 3.47 1.43
CA ARG A 57 -17.33 3.35 0.87
C ARG A 57 -16.73 1.98 1.20
N LEU A 58 -16.87 1.53 2.44
CA LEU A 58 -16.32 0.24 2.87
C LEU A 58 -16.93 -0.92 2.08
N LEU A 59 -18.25 -0.91 1.82
CA LEU A 59 -18.87 -1.94 0.98
C LEU A 59 -18.30 -1.92 -0.44
N ILE A 60 -18.19 -0.76 -1.09
CA ILE A 60 -17.61 -0.63 -2.44
C ILE A 60 -16.19 -1.19 -2.49
N GLN A 61 -15.36 -0.87 -1.48
CA GLN A 61 -14.00 -1.41 -1.36
C GLN A 61 -13.99 -2.94 -1.24
N GLN A 62 -14.90 -3.54 -0.47
CA GLN A 62 -14.96 -5.00 -0.36
C GLN A 62 -15.44 -5.66 -1.65
N ILE A 63 -16.42 -5.06 -2.33
CA ILE A 63 -16.87 -5.51 -3.67
C ILE A 63 -15.70 -5.46 -4.65
N TYR A 64 -14.95 -4.34 -4.69
CA TYR A 64 -13.79 -4.18 -5.55
C TYR A 64 -12.74 -5.27 -5.29
N ARG A 65 -12.39 -5.51 -4.01
CA ARG A 65 -11.44 -6.56 -3.62
C ARG A 65 -11.90 -7.96 -4.03
N ALA A 66 -13.19 -8.27 -3.85
CA ALA A 66 -13.75 -9.56 -4.24
C ALA A 66 -13.68 -9.74 -5.76
N GLN A 67 -14.22 -8.80 -6.53
CA GLN A 67 -14.23 -8.85 -8.00
C GLN A 67 -12.81 -8.89 -8.59
N SER A 68 -11.87 -8.14 -8.02
CA SER A 68 -10.45 -8.16 -8.40
C SER A 68 -9.84 -9.56 -8.27
N MET A 69 -10.00 -10.20 -7.12
CA MET A 69 -9.46 -11.55 -6.89
C MET A 69 -10.19 -12.61 -7.71
N GLU A 70 -11.50 -12.46 -7.91
CA GLU A 70 -12.31 -13.33 -8.78
C GLU A 70 -11.78 -13.31 -10.21
N ARG A 71 -11.51 -12.12 -10.78
CA ARG A 71 -10.93 -12.00 -12.13
C ARG A 71 -9.59 -12.72 -12.25
N VAL A 72 -8.73 -12.63 -11.23
CA VAL A 72 -7.44 -13.33 -11.22
C VAL A 72 -7.64 -14.85 -11.23
N VAL A 73 -8.54 -15.34 -10.38
CA VAL A 73 -8.85 -16.78 -10.30
C VAL A 73 -9.48 -17.27 -11.61
N ASP A 74 -10.48 -16.58 -12.15
CA ASP A 74 -11.19 -17.01 -13.34
C ASP A 74 -10.31 -16.99 -14.59
N SER A 75 -9.45 -15.97 -14.72
CA SER A 75 -8.56 -15.84 -15.88
C SER A 75 -7.24 -16.59 -15.72
N GLN A 76 -6.94 -17.09 -14.51
CA GLN A 76 -5.63 -17.64 -14.14
C GLN A 76 -4.47 -16.68 -14.47
N ASN A 77 -4.71 -15.37 -14.39
CA ASN A 77 -3.76 -14.33 -14.77
C ASN A 77 -3.74 -13.22 -13.72
N CYS A 78 -2.53 -12.86 -13.26
CA CYS A 78 -2.33 -11.79 -12.30
C CYS A 78 -1.46 -10.65 -12.84
N ASN A 79 -1.67 -10.25 -14.10
CA ASN A 79 -1.17 -8.97 -14.59
C ASN A 79 -1.88 -7.79 -13.91
N CYS A 80 -1.23 -6.63 -13.85
CA CYS A 80 -1.75 -5.47 -13.11
C CYS A 80 -3.17 -5.03 -13.53
N PRO A 81 -3.54 -4.98 -14.83
CA PRO A 81 -4.92 -4.64 -15.22
C PRO A 81 -5.97 -5.66 -14.76
N THR A 82 -5.61 -6.93 -14.62
CA THR A 82 -6.52 -7.98 -14.12
C THR A 82 -6.63 -7.90 -12.60
N ARG A 83 -5.49 -7.74 -11.90
CA ARG A 83 -5.43 -7.65 -10.44
C ARG A 83 -6.02 -6.35 -9.91
N TYR A 84 -5.81 -5.22 -10.58
CA TYR A 84 -6.32 -3.91 -10.17
C TYR A 84 -7.11 -3.27 -11.32
N PRO A 85 -8.35 -3.74 -11.57
CA PRO A 85 -9.19 -3.18 -12.61
C PRO A 85 -9.68 -1.76 -12.24
N THR A 86 -10.38 -1.11 -13.17
CA THR A 86 -11.08 0.16 -12.85
C THR A 86 -12.14 -0.04 -11.77
N TRP A 87 -12.43 1.02 -11.03
CA TRP A 87 -13.45 1.01 -9.97
C TRP A 87 -14.89 0.97 -10.50
N GLU A 88 -15.09 1.23 -11.80
CA GLU A 88 -16.41 1.38 -12.42
C GLU A 88 -17.34 0.18 -12.17
N ASN A 89 -16.82 -1.05 -12.26
CA ASN A 89 -17.63 -2.25 -12.05
C ASN A 89 -18.09 -2.37 -10.59
N ALA A 90 -17.21 -2.11 -9.62
CA ALA A 90 -17.55 -2.17 -8.20
C ALA A 90 -18.54 -1.06 -7.81
N VAL A 91 -18.32 0.16 -8.32
CA VAL A 91 -19.21 1.29 -8.11
C VAL A 91 -20.58 1.04 -8.74
N ARG A 92 -20.64 0.59 -10.00
CA ARG A 92 -21.90 0.26 -10.67
C ARG A 92 -22.66 -0.81 -9.90
N PHE A 93 -21.98 -1.89 -9.53
CA PHE A 93 -22.59 -2.99 -8.79
C PHE A 93 -23.13 -2.55 -7.42
N TYR A 94 -22.38 -1.72 -6.69
CA TYR A 94 -22.88 -1.12 -5.46
C TYR A 94 -24.13 -0.26 -5.72
N THR A 95 -24.07 0.62 -6.73
CA THR A 95 -25.16 1.55 -7.03
C THR A 95 -26.45 0.81 -7.38
N GLU A 96 -26.35 -0.21 -8.23
CA GLU A 96 -27.51 -0.98 -8.69
C GLU A 96 -28.16 -1.81 -7.58
N ARG A 97 -27.38 -2.23 -6.57
CA ARG A 97 -27.81 -3.24 -5.60
C ARG A 97 -27.99 -2.73 -4.17
N TYR A 98 -27.29 -1.67 -3.80
CA TYR A 98 -27.18 -1.21 -2.41
C TYR A 98 -27.34 0.31 -2.22
N ALA A 99 -27.44 1.12 -3.28
CA ALA A 99 -27.55 2.58 -3.12
C ALA A 99 -28.75 3.03 -2.28
N SER A 100 -29.86 2.28 -2.35
CA SER A 100 -31.09 2.52 -1.60
C SER A 100 -31.27 1.58 -0.41
N SER A 101 -30.25 0.79 -0.04
CA SER A 101 -30.32 -0.13 1.08
C SER A 101 -30.19 0.59 2.42
N GLU A 102 -30.78 -0.02 3.45
CA GLU A 102 -30.64 0.47 4.82
C GLU A 102 -29.24 0.16 5.36
N TYR A 103 -28.87 0.87 6.43
CA TYR A 103 -27.54 0.74 7.04
C TYR A 103 -27.16 -0.72 7.35
N TRP A 104 -28.07 -1.48 7.95
CA TRP A 104 -27.80 -2.86 8.37
C TRP A 104 -27.54 -3.79 7.19
N ASP A 105 -28.27 -3.64 6.09
CA ASP A 105 -28.08 -4.42 4.87
C ASP A 105 -26.69 -4.17 4.27
N VAL A 106 -26.24 -2.92 4.27
CA VAL A 106 -24.90 -2.54 3.76
C VAL A 106 -23.80 -3.13 4.62
N VAL A 107 -23.96 -3.11 5.95
CA VAL A 107 -22.99 -3.68 6.89
C VAL A 107 -22.92 -5.21 6.77
N GLU A 108 -24.06 -5.88 6.64
CA GLU A 108 -24.11 -7.33 6.44
C GLU A 108 -23.42 -7.73 5.13
N ALA A 109 -23.79 -7.09 4.02
CA ALA A 109 -23.17 -7.30 2.71
C ALA A 109 -21.65 -7.04 2.77
N THR A 110 -21.20 -6.02 3.51
CA THR A 110 -19.77 -5.74 3.70
C THR A 110 -19.05 -6.93 4.34
N SER A 111 -19.67 -7.56 5.33
CA SER A 111 -19.13 -8.73 6.00
C SER A 111 -19.04 -9.94 5.06
N GLU A 112 -20.05 -10.12 4.19
CA GLU A 112 -20.08 -11.16 3.15
C GLU A 112 -18.97 -10.99 2.12
N TYR A 113 -18.88 -9.82 1.46
CA TYR A 113 -17.85 -9.56 0.46
C TYR A 113 -16.45 -9.61 1.06
N ARG A 114 -16.28 -9.24 2.33
CA ARG A 114 -15.00 -9.41 3.02
C ARG A 114 -14.61 -10.89 3.16
N ARG A 115 -15.56 -11.78 3.47
CA ARG A 115 -15.31 -13.23 3.53
C ARG A 115 -14.94 -13.78 2.14
N GLN A 116 -15.75 -13.44 1.14
CA GLN A 116 -15.51 -13.85 -0.25
C GLN A 116 -14.14 -13.36 -0.76
N ALA A 117 -13.80 -12.08 -0.57
CA ALA A 117 -12.50 -11.54 -0.96
C ALA A 117 -11.34 -12.27 -0.27
N ASN A 118 -11.48 -12.66 1.00
CA ASN A 118 -10.44 -13.40 1.71
C ASN A 118 -10.31 -14.85 1.22
N GLU A 119 -11.40 -15.50 0.83
CA GLU A 119 -11.40 -16.81 0.19
C GLU A 119 -10.72 -16.76 -1.18
N LEU A 120 -11.15 -15.85 -2.04
CA LEU A 120 -10.56 -15.63 -3.36
C LEU A 120 -9.09 -15.22 -3.26
N ARG A 121 -8.72 -14.41 -2.27
CA ARG A 121 -7.31 -14.04 -2.02
C ARG A 121 -6.43 -15.28 -1.82
N ARG A 122 -6.91 -16.29 -1.10
CA ARG A 122 -6.14 -17.55 -0.91
C ARG A 122 -5.95 -18.30 -2.22
N ALA A 123 -6.98 -18.32 -3.06
CA ALA A 123 -6.91 -18.96 -4.39
C ALA A 123 -6.02 -18.16 -5.38
N ALA A 124 -6.08 -16.84 -5.35
CA ALA A 124 -5.31 -15.95 -6.22
C ALA A 124 -3.83 -15.86 -5.85
N MET A 125 -3.47 -16.08 -4.58
CA MET A 125 -2.10 -15.96 -4.08
C MET A 125 -1.05 -16.71 -4.91
N PRO A 126 -1.15 -18.04 -5.14
CA PRO A 126 -0.14 -18.74 -5.94
C PRO A 126 -0.05 -18.22 -7.39
N ILE A 127 -1.14 -17.76 -7.97
CA ILE A 127 -1.19 -17.19 -9.33
C ILE A 127 -0.39 -15.88 -9.38
N CYS A 128 -0.61 -15.01 -8.39
CA CYS A 128 0.04 -13.71 -8.31
C CYS A 128 1.49 -13.77 -7.87
N GLU A 129 1.85 -14.69 -6.97
CA GLU A 129 3.23 -14.94 -6.59
C GLU A 129 4.05 -15.41 -7.81
N ALA A 130 3.50 -16.33 -8.62
CA ALA A 130 4.14 -16.77 -9.86
C ALA A 130 4.32 -15.63 -10.89
N ALA A 131 3.42 -14.64 -10.89
CA ALA A 131 3.51 -13.47 -11.73
C ALA A 131 4.39 -12.34 -11.16
N GLY A 132 4.91 -12.49 -9.93
CA GLY A 132 5.67 -11.43 -9.24
C GLY A 132 4.84 -10.22 -8.81
N ASN A 133 3.51 -10.35 -8.80
CA ASN A 133 2.57 -9.25 -8.53
C ASN A 133 1.74 -9.51 -7.26
N TRP A 134 2.32 -10.11 -6.23
CA TRP A 134 1.63 -10.43 -4.97
C TRP A 134 1.78 -9.35 -3.90
#